data_AF-A0A327JRY5-F1
#
_entry.id   AF-A0A327JRY5-F1
#
_cell.length_a   1.000
_cell.length_b   1.000
_cell.length_c   1.000
_cell.angle_alpha   90.00
_cell.angle_beta   90.00
_cell.angle_gamma   90.00
#
_symmetry.space_group_name_H-M   'P 1'
#
loop_
_entity.id
_entity.type
_entity.pdbx_description
1 polymer ?
#
loop_
_entity_poly.entity_id
_entity_poly.type
_entity_poly.pdbx_seq_one_letter_code
_entity_poly.pdbx_strand_id
1 'polypeptide(L)'
;SSASAADDPPALGVAPEKLAEAKCAIGTLAQPAGKKQKVSAQRILDALEKALGRPKGEWSGVLLRELWATLEQHEAARALSADHEEAWLILAGFLLRPGFGVTMDASRIDRLWQIVRGGLRFAGKRSKLQEYILWRRLAGGLDRARQEALLDAEQNRLLEPKSAPPELIRMAGAFERLGQEQKAALVEAMLTTVVELAAEQKDCAAWLAALGLLLNRTPFHAGPETVVPPDLVEATWDALRRLDWASPKFEEAQTLFLRAARAVDDPRLNPPRSLRESIAGKLEKSGVPAARTMRLREVVPVQQADRASLYGEALPPGLILGDGG
;
A
#
# COMPACT_ATOMS: atom_id res chain seq x y z
N SER A 1 1.34 -24.87 40.53
CA SER A 1 0.11 -24.84 39.72
C SER A 1 -0.32 -23.41 39.51
N SER A 2 -0.14 -22.89 38.30
CA SER A 2 -0.75 -21.66 37.83
C SER A 2 -0.84 -21.80 36.32
N ALA A 3 -2.00 -22.29 35.88
CA ALA A 3 -2.33 -22.45 34.48
C ALA A 3 -2.32 -21.07 33.82
N SER A 4 -1.52 -20.97 32.76
CA SER A 4 -1.57 -19.90 31.77
C SER A 4 -3.01 -19.77 31.27
N ALA A 5 -3.61 -18.59 31.46
CA ALA A 5 -4.85 -18.24 30.81
C ALA A 5 -4.59 -18.25 29.30
N ALA A 6 -5.21 -19.19 28.60
CA ALA A 6 -5.27 -19.18 27.15
C ALA A 6 -5.91 -17.86 26.71
N ASP A 7 -5.19 -17.10 25.87
CA ASP A 7 -5.77 -16.00 25.10
C ASP A 7 -6.94 -16.56 24.30
N ASP A 8 -8.17 -16.22 24.70
CA ASP A 8 -9.34 -16.43 23.85
C ASP A 8 -9.09 -15.70 22.52
N PRO A 9 -9.30 -16.34 21.36
CA PRO A 9 -9.19 -15.64 20.09
C PRO A 9 -10.17 -14.45 20.13
N PRO A 10 -9.77 -13.27 19.65
CA PRO A 10 -10.66 -12.10 19.65
C PRO A 10 -11.96 -12.49 18.95
N ALA A 11 -13.05 -12.51 19.72
CA ALA A 11 -14.37 -12.86 19.22
C ALA A 11 -14.66 -11.99 17.99
N LEU A 12 -15.16 -12.59 16.91
CA LEU A 12 -15.47 -11.91 15.64
C LEU A 12 -16.38 -10.68 15.82
N GLY A 13 -17.06 -10.57 16.96
CA GLY A 13 -17.93 -9.44 17.28
C GLY A 13 -19.11 -9.36 16.30
N VAL A 14 -19.54 -10.50 15.75
CA VAL A 14 -20.66 -10.66 14.82
C VAL A 14 -21.45 -11.90 15.24
N ALA A 15 -22.77 -11.79 15.24
CA ALA A 15 -23.64 -12.94 15.45
C ALA A 15 -23.47 -13.98 14.31
N PRO A 16 -23.51 -15.29 14.59
CA PRO A 16 -23.32 -16.33 13.56
C PRO A 16 -24.24 -16.19 12.34
N GLU A 17 -25.49 -15.76 12.55
CA GLU A 17 -26.50 -15.54 11.50
C GLU A 17 -26.06 -14.44 10.52
N LYS A 18 -25.62 -13.29 11.04
CA LYS A 18 -25.10 -12.17 10.22
C LYS A 18 -23.83 -12.56 9.48
N LEU A 19 -22.97 -13.37 10.10
CA LEU A 19 -21.79 -13.89 9.43
C LEU A 19 -22.17 -14.83 8.28
N ALA A 20 -23.17 -15.70 8.47
CA ALA A 20 -23.67 -16.57 7.42
C ALA A 20 -24.29 -15.77 6.26
N GLU A 21 -25.07 -14.73 6.56
CA GLU A 21 -25.59 -13.79 5.54
C GLU A 21 -24.46 -13.10 4.76
N ALA A 22 -23.42 -12.63 5.46
CA ALA A 22 -22.26 -12.01 4.83
C ALA A 22 -21.50 -12.99 3.92
N LYS A 23 -21.31 -14.25 4.35
CA LYS A 23 -20.73 -15.31 3.52
C LYS A 23 -21.59 -15.62 2.31
N CYS A 24 -22.92 -15.65 2.46
CA CYS A 24 -23.85 -15.82 1.34
C CYS A 24 -23.73 -14.68 0.32
N ALA A 25 -23.57 -13.43 0.79
CA ALA A 25 -23.34 -12.27 -0.09
C ALA A 25 -22.07 -12.44 -0.94
N ILE A 26 -20.97 -12.95 -0.36
CA ILE A 26 -19.75 -13.27 -1.14
C ILE A 26 -20.03 -14.39 -2.15
N GLY A 27 -20.78 -15.42 -1.76
CA GLY A 27 -21.15 -16.53 -2.64
C GLY A 27 -21.91 -16.12 -3.90
N THR A 28 -22.57 -14.95 -3.90
CA THR A 28 -23.20 -14.40 -5.12
C THR A 28 -22.20 -14.13 -6.25
N LEU A 29 -20.91 -13.99 -5.94
CA LEU A 29 -19.84 -13.86 -6.93
C LEU A 29 -19.76 -15.07 -7.87
N ALA A 30 -20.14 -16.27 -7.41
CA ALA A 30 -20.09 -17.47 -8.25
C ALA A 30 -21.31 -17.62 -9.18
N GLN A 31 -22.30 -16.74 -9.07
CA GLN A 31 -23.50 -16.81 -9.90
C GLN A 31 -23.24 -16.22 -11.29
N PRO A 32 -23.76 -16.82 -12.37
CA PRO A 32 -23.64 -16.26 -13.71
C PRO A 32 -24.24 -14.85 -13.75
N ALA A 33 -23.50 -13.89 -14.31
CA ALA A 33 -24.01 -12.53 -14.48
C ALA A 33 -25.24 -12.55 -15.40
N GLY A 34 -26.40 -12.17 -14.88
CA GLY A 34 -27.61 -12.00 -15.68
C GLY A 34 -27.45 -10.84 -16.68
N LYS A 35 -28.11 -10.93 -17.84
CA LYS A 35 -28.03 -9.92 -18.93
C LYS A 35 -28.31 -8.47 -18.49
N LYS A 36 -28.95 -8.25 -17.34
CA LYS A 36 -29.31 -6.92 -16.82
C LYS A 36 -28.47 -6.47 -15.61
N GLN A 37 -27.66 -7.33 -14.99
CA GLN A 37 -26.96 -6.97 -13.76
C GLN A 37 -25.52 -7.51 -13.76
N LYS A 38 -24.56 -6.61 -13.98
CA LYS A 38 -23.13 -6.91 -13.90
C LYS A 38 -22.72 -7.20 -12.47
N VAL A 39 -21.85 -8.18 -12.27
CA VAL A 39 -21.19 -8.36 -10.97
C VAL A 39 -20.27 -7.17 -10.68
N SER A 40 -20.20 -6.72 -9.42
CA SER A 40 -19.24 -5.70 -9.01
C SER A 40 -18.86 -5.86 -7.54
N ALA A 41 -17.60 -5.57 -7.21
CA ALA A 41 -17.12 -5.60 -5.83
C ALA A 41 -17.91 -4.65 -4.93
N GLN A 42 -18.27 -3.46 -5.44
CA GLN A 42 -19.04 -2.48 -4.67
C GLN A 42 -20.39 -3.05 -4.20
N ARG A 43 -21.13 -3.75 -5.07
CA ARG A 43 -22.40 -4.37 -4.69
C ARG A 43 -22.24 -5.43 -3.61
N ILE A 44 -21.17 -6.22 -3.69
CA ILE A 44 -20.86 -7.23 -2.69
C ILE A 44 -20.47 -6.55 -1.37
N LEU A 45 -19.67 -5.49 -1.40
CA LEU A 45 -19.32 -4.70 -0.20
C LEU A 45 -20.54 -4.04 0.44
N ASP A 46 -21.46 -3.48 -0.35
CA ASP A 46 -22.71 -2.89 0.16
C ASP A 46 -23.60 -3.97 0.81
N ALA A 47 -23.68 -5.16 0.21
CA ALA A 47 -24.42 -6.29 0.78
C ALA A 47 -23.78 -6.79 2.09
N LEU A 48 -22.45 -6.81 2.16
CA LEU A 48 -21.70 -7.11 3.38
C LEU A 48 -21.96 -6.05 4.48
N GLU A 49 -21.94 -4.76 4.15
CA GLU A 49 -22.28 -3.67 5.10
C GLU A 49 -23.70 -3.83 5.63
N LYS A 50 -24.66 -4.18 4.77
CA LYS A 50 -26.05 -4.46 5.15
C LYS A 50 -26.16 -5.68 6.09
N ALA A 51 -25.53 -6.79 5.75
CA ALA A 51 -25.58 -8.03 6.55
C ALA A 51 -24.91 -7.86 7.92
N LEU A 52 -23.74 -7.22 7.95
CA LEU A 52 -22.97 -7.01 9.18
C LEU A 52 -23.54 -5.87 10.03
N GLY A 53 -24.30 -4.94 9.44
CA GLY A 53 -24.92 -3.81 10.12
C GLY A 53 -23.93 -2.74 10.57
N ARG A 54 -22.78 -2.63 9.91
CA ARG A 54 -21.72 -1.65 10.20
C ARG A 54 -20.88 -1.34 8.97
N PRO A 55 -20.34 -0.12 8.84
CA PRO A 55 -19.56 0.28 7.67
C PRO A 55 -18.25 -0.51 7.56
N LYS A 56 -17.77 -0.66 6.33
CA LYS A 56 -16.59 -1.47 5.98
C LYS A 56 -15.27 -1.00 6.60
N GLY A 57 -15.22 0.25 7.07
CA GLY A 57 -14.08 0.81 7.81
C GLY A 57 -13.96 0.28 9.24
N GLU A 58 -15.04 -0.25 9.81
CA GLU A 58 -15.09 -0.75 11.20
C GLU A 58 -14.88 -2.27 11.31
N TRP A 59 -14.69 -2.96 10.19
CA TRP A 59 -14.52 -4.41 10.19
C TRP A 59 -13.13 -4.80 10.66
N SER A 60 -13.05 -5.58 11.74
CA SER A 60 -11.77 -6.03 12.31
C SER A 60 -10.99 -6.92 11.35
N GLY A 61 -9.66 -6.93 11.48
CA GLY A 61 -8.79 -7.79 10.68
C GLY A 61 -9.22 -9.26 10.73
N VAL A 62 -9.61 -9.77 11.90
CA VAL A 62 -10.07 -11.15 12.10
C VAL A 62 -11.36 -11.44 11.33
N LEU A 63 -12.32 -10.50 11.35
CA LEU A 63 -13.55 -10.63 10.54
C LEU A 63 -13.23 -10.64 9.04
N LEU A 64 -12.32 -9.78 8.58
CA LEU A 64 -11.90 -9.77 7.18
C LEU A 64 -11.26 -11.11 6.77
N ARG A 65 -10.45 -11.72 7.64
CA ARG A 65 -9.83 -13.04 7.37
C ARG A 65 -10.84 -14.18 7.38
N GLU A 66 -11.91 -14.07 8.16
CA GLU A 66 -13.02 -15.03 8.13
C GLU A 66 -13.81 -14.92 6.81
N LEU A 67 -14.04 -13.71 6.31
CA LEU A 67 -14.68 -13.48 5.01
C LEU A 67 -13.79 -13.91 3.84
N TRP A 68 -12.46 -13.75 3.96
CA TRP A 68 -11.50 -14.23 2.97
C TRP A 68 -11.67 -15.72 2.70
N ALA A 69 -11.85 -16.55 3.75
CA ALA A 69 -11.99 -17.99 3.60
C ALA A 69 -13.15 -18.37 2.64
N THR A 70 -14.23 -17.59 2.64
CA THR A 70 -15.34 -17.77 1.70
C THR A 70 -15.00 -17.27 0.30
N LEU A 71 -14.34 -16.11 0.17
CA LEU A 71 -13.92 -15.61 -1.15
C LEU A 71 -12.94 -16.56 -1.86
N GLU A 72 -12.02 -17.15 -1.10
CA GLU A 72 -11.03 -18.10 -1.59
C GLU A 72 -11.67 -19.33 -2.24
N GLN A 73 -12.72 -19.87 -1.61
CA GLN A 73 -13.50 -21.01 -2.16
C GLN A 73 -14.14 -20.70 -3.51
N HIS A 74 -14.35 -19.42 -3.82
CA HIS A 74 -14.92 -18.94 -5.08
C HIS A 74 -13.86 -18.44 -6.07
N GLU A 75 -12.59 -18.84 -5.96
CA GLU A 75 -11.54 -18.44 -6.90
C GLU A 75 -11.88 -18.77 -8.37
N ALA A 76 -12.61 -19.86 -8.61
CA ALA A 76 -13.01 -20.29 -9.95
C ALA A 76 -13.95 -19.28 -10.64
N ALA A 77 -14.68 -18.46 -9.86
CA ALA A 77 -15.57 -17.43 -10.39
C ALA A 77 -14.82 -16.38 -11.23
N ARG A 78 -13.51 -16.20 -11.00
CA ARG A 78 -12.64 -15.34 -11.81
C ARG A 78 -12.69 -15.67 -13.30
N ALA A 79 -12.98 -16.91 -13.67
CA ALA A 79 -13.03 -17.35 -15.07
C ALA A 79 -14.39 -17.07 -15.75
N LEU A 80 -15.42 -16.63 -15.01
CA LEU A 80 -16.77 -16.44 -15.55
C LEU A 80 -16.88 -15.22 -16.48
N SER A 81 -16.28 -14.09 -16.11
CA SER A 81 -16.16 -12.89 -16.96
C SER A 81 -15.11 -11.92 -16.42
N ALA A 82 -14.71 -10.94 -17.23
CA ALA A 82 -13.80 -9.87 -16.80
C ALA A 82 -14.32 -9.10 -15.58
N ASP A 83 -15.63 -8.88 -15.48
CA ASP A 83 -16.24 -8.21 -14.32
C ASP A 83 -16.13 -9.09 -13.05
N HIS A 84 -16.17 -10.43 -13.16
CA HIS A 84 -15.96 -11.34 -12.03
C HIS A 84 -14.51 -11.33 -11.56
N GLU A 85 -13.56 -11.37 -12.50
CA GLU A 85 -12.14 -11.28 -12.15
C GLU A 85 -11.83 -9.95 -11.47
N GLU A 86 -12.34 -8.84 -11.99
CA GLU A 86 -12.18 -7.52 -11.39
C GLU A 86 -12.74 -7.49 -9.96
N ALA A 87 -13.98 -7.97 -9.79
CA ALA A 87 -14.64 -8.01 -8.49
C ALA A 87 -13.87 -8.88 -7.49
N TRP A 88 -13.38 -10.04 -7.92
CA TRP A 88 -12.60 -10.95 -7.08
C TRP A 88 -11.28 -10.32 -6.65
N LEU A 89 -10.53 -9.68 -7.55
CA LEU A 89 -9.25 -9.03 -7.23
C LEU A 89 -9.44 -7.87 -6.23
N ILE A 90 -10.48 -7.05 -6.43
CA ILE A 90 -10.81 -5.95 -5.50
C ILE A 90 -11.14 -6.49 -4.11
N LEU A 91 -12.00 -7.52 -4.04
CA LEU A 91 -12.40 -8.14 -2.77
C LEU A 91 -11.20 -8.81 -2.08
N ALA A 92 -10.34 -9.51 -2.83
CA ALA A 92 -9.15 -10.15 -2.29
C ALA A 92 -8.21 -9.11 -1.64
N GLY A 93 -7.91 -8.02 -2.36
CA GLY A 93 -7.06 -6.94 -1.85
C GLY A 93 -7.69 -6.22 -0.66
N PHE A 94 -9.01 -6.07 -0.65
CA PHE A 94 -9.73 -5.49 0.48
C PHE A 94 -9.66 -6.43 1.70
N LEU A 95 -10.04 -7.70 1.57
CA LEU A 95 -10.17 -8.64 2.68
C LEU A 95 -8.82 -9.06 3.28
N LEU A 96 -7.73 -9.00 2.51
CA LEU A 96 -6.40 -9.39 2.97
C LEU A 96 -5.52 -8.22 3.40
N ARG A 97 -5.91 -6.95 3.23
CA ARG A 97 -5.04 -5.82 3.60
C ARG A 97 -4.65 -5.82 5.09
N PRO A 98 -3.44 -5.40 5.45
CA PRO A 98 -2.29 -5.05 4.59
C PRO A 98 -1.45 -6.28 4.16
N GLY A 99 -1.96 -7.48 4.34
CA GLY A 99 -1.28 -8.76 4.10
C GLY A 99 -0.57 -9.35 5.32
N PHE A 100 -0.67 -8.70 6.47
CA PHE A 100 -0.12 -9.16 7.75
C PHE A 100 -0.93 -8.59 8.92
N GLY A 101 -0.60 -9.06 10.13
CA GLY A 101 -1.16 -8.56 11.39
C GLY A 101 -2.32 -9.38 11.95
N VAL A 102 -2.72 -10.45 11.27
CA VAL A 102 -3.60 -11.50 11.81
C VAL A 102 -2.90 -12.86 11.74
N THR A 103 -3.15 -13.72 12.73
CA THR A 103 -2.63 -15.10 12.77
C THR A 103 -2.91 -15.85 11.46
N MET A 104 -1.89 -16.53 10.92
CA MET A 104 -1.90 -17.23 9.62
C MET A 104 -1.96 -16.34 8.37
N ASP A 105 -1.73 -15.03 8.46
CA ASP A 105 -1.70 -14.17 7.27
C ASP A 105 -0.63 -14.58 6.25
N ALA A 106 0.54 -15.06 6.69
CA ALA A 106 1.57 -15.58 5.79
C ALA A 106 1.02 -16.70 4.88
N SER A 107 0.30 -17.67 5.45
CA SER A 107 -0.31 -18.76 4.70
C SER A 107 -1.41 -18.28 3.75
N ARG A 108 -2.18 -17.26 4.13
CA ARG A 108 -3.20 -16.65 3.24
C ARG A 108 -2.56 -15.93 2.06
N ILE A 109 -1.45 -15.22 2.29
CA ILE A 109 -0.69 -14.58 1.22
C ILE A 109 -0.02 -15.61 0.32
N ASP A 110 0.50 -16.71 0.85
CA ASP A 110 1.02 -17.83 0.04
C ASP A 110 -0.05 -18.40 -0.88
N ARG A 111 -1.25 -18.60 -0.35
CA ARG A 111 -2.38 -19.09 -1.13
C ARG A 111 -2.81 -18.10 -2.21
N LEU A 112 -3.00 -16.83 -1.87
CA LEU A 112 -3.30 -15.79 -2.85
C LEU A 112 -2.22 -15.71 -3.94
N TRP A 113 -0.94 -15.78 -3.55
CA TRP A 113 0.18 -15.77 -4.47
C TRP A 113 0.08 -16.89 -5.49
N GLN A 114 -0.21 -18.13 -5.07
CA GLN A 114 -0.43 -19.25 -5.98
C GLN A 114 -1.58 -19.01 -6.96
N ILE A 115 -2.70 -18.46 -6.47
CA ILE A 115 -3.91 -18.17 -7.27
C ILE A 115 -3.61 -17.13 -8.36
N VAL A 116 -2.91 -16.05 -8.02
CA VAL A 116 -2.63 -14.94 -8.94
C VAL A 116 -1.43 -15.26 -9.85
N ARG A 117 -0.46 -16.07 -9.40
CA ARG A 117 0.63 -16.61 -10.25
C ARG A 117 0.12 -17.43 -11.44
N GLY A 118 -1.09 -17.99 -11.35
CA GLY A 118 -1.78 -18.60 -12.49
C GLY A 118 -2.18 -17.61 -13.59
N GLY A 119 -1.94 -16.30 -13.40
CA GLY A 119 -2.22 -15.23 -14.34
C GLY A 119 -3.65 -14.68 -14.24
N LEU A 120 -3.86 -13.57 -14.95
CA LEU A 120 -5.20 -13.01 -15.17
C LEU A 120 -5.97 -13.89 -16.18
N ARG A 121 -7.22 -14.22 -15.86
CA ARG A 121 -8.14 -14.94 -16.75
C ARG A 121 -8.58 -14.07 -17.93
N PHE A 122 -8.65 -12.76 -17.70
CA PHE A 122 -9.00 -11.74 -18.68
C PHE A 122 -7.91 -10.66 -18.64
N ALA A 123 -6.88 -10.79 -19.49
CA ALA A 123 -5.70 -9.92 -19.52
C ALA A 123 -5.95 -8.50 -20.09
N GLY A 124 -7.09 -7.89 -19.79
CA GLY A 124 -7.43 -6.52 -20.17
C GLY A 124 -6.80 -5.48 -19.25
N LYS A 125 -6.75 -4.22 -19.71
CA LYS A 125 -6.24 -3.07 -18.93
C LYS A 125 -6.92 -2.93 -17.56
N ARG A 126 -8.23 -3.22 -17.48
CA ARG A 126 -9.02 -3.17 -16.23
C ARG A 126 -8.55 -4.20 -15.20
N SER A 127 -8.44 -5.47 -15.57
CA SER A 127 -7.96 -6.52 -14.67
C SER A 127 -6.51 -6.27 -14.23
N LYS A 128 -5.65 -5.81 -15.16
CA LYS A 128 -4.26 -5.48 -14.83
C LYS A 128 -4.15 -4.31 -13.84
N LEU A 129 -5.00 -3.30 -13.97
CA LEU A 129 -5.10 -2.21 -13.00
C LEU A 129 -5.42 -2.74 -11.60
N GLN A 130 -6.38 -3.67 -11.49
CA GLN A 130 -6.74 -4.26 -10.19
C GLN A 130 -5.66 -5.16 -9.61
N GLU A 131 -4.86 -5.82 -10.45
CA GLU A 131 -3.68 -6.55 -10.00
C GLU A 131 -2.65 -5.63 -9.34
N TYR A 132 -2.37 -4.46 -9.93
CA TYR A 132 -1.48 -3.47 -9.29
C TYR A 132 -2.05 -2.97 -7.96
N ILE A 133 -3.36 -2.69 -7.89
CA ILE A 133 -4.03 -2.27 -6.65
C ILE A 133 -3.96 -3.37 -5.59
N LEU A 134 -4.19 -4.62 -5.97
CA LEU A 134 -4.09 -5.80 -5.10
C LEU A 134 -2.71 -5.86 -4.46
N TRP A 135 -1.65 -5.86 -5.27
CA TRP A 135 -0.29 -6.00 -4.75
C TRP A 135 0.20 -4.78 -3.97
N ARG A 136 -0.24 -3.57 -4.35
CA ARG A 136 -0.01 -2.37 -3.54
C ARG A 136 -0.61 -2.48 -2.14
N ARG A 137 -1.87 -2.92 -2.04
CA ARG A 137 -2.58 -3.09 -0.75
C ARG A 137 -1.96 -4.15 0.14
N LEU A 138 -1.36 -5.17 -0.47
CA LEU A 138 -0.79 -6.34 0.22
C LEU A 138 0.73 -6.29 0.33
N ALA A 139 1.37 -5.18 -0.03
CA ALA A 139 2.82 -5.06 -0.10
C ALA A 139 3.51 -5.51 1.20
N GLY A 140 2.93 -5.20 2.37
CA GLY A 140 3.51 -5.58 3.66
C GLY A 140 3.42 -7.07 3.99
N GLY A 141 2.51 -7.81 3.37
CA GLY A 141 2.44 -9.27 3.46
C GLY A 141 3.41 -9.99 2.55
N LEU A 142 3.98 -9.30 1.55
CA LEU A 142 4.93 -9.89 0.61
C LEU A 142 6.33 -9.93 1.22
N ASP A 143 7.04 -11.03 1.00
CA ASP A 143 8.47 -11.09 1.25
C ASP A 143 9.26 -10.33 0.16
N ARG A 144 10.57 -10.20 0.38
CA ARG A 144 11.48 -9.55 -0.57
C ARG A 144 11.39 -10.17 -1.96
N ALA A 145 11.53 -11.50 -2.06
CA ALA A 145 11.56 -12.19 -3.34
C ALA A 145 10.28 -11.95 -4.18
N ARG A 146 9.12 -11.86 -3.53
CA ARG A 146 7.84 -11.56 -4.19
C ARG A 146 7.74 -10.11 -4.64
N GLN A 147 8.20 -9.15 -3.83
CA GLN A 147 8.22 -7.74 -4.24
C GLN A 147 9.17 -7.53 -5.42
N GLU A 148 10.36 -8.11 -5.38
CA GLU A 148 11.35 -8.03 -6.47
C GLU A 148 10.79 -8.70 -7.74
N ALA A 149 10.20 -9.89 -7.64
CA ALA A 149 9.62 -10.58 -8.80
C ALA A 149 8.46 -9.80 -9.46
N LEU A 150 7.62 -9.10 -8.68
CA LEU A 150 6.56 -8.25 -9.23
C LEU A 150 7.13 -7.00 -9.91
N LEU A 151 8.17 -6.41 -9.33
CA LEU A 151 8.83 -5.24 -9.90
C LEU A 151 9.53 -5.58 -11.22
N ASP A 152 10.29 -6.68 -11.25
CA ASP A 152 11.05 -7.13 -12.42
C ASP A 152 10.12 -7.45 -13.60
N ALA A 153 8.97 -8.08 -13.33
CA ALA A 153 7.97 -8.38 -14.36
C ALA A 153 7.39 -7.13 -15.03
N GLU A 154 7.45 -5.97 -14.37
CA GLU A 154 6.86 -4.71 -14.83
C GLU A 154 7.91 -3.64 -15.13
N GLN A 155 9.21 -3.96 -14.98
CA GLN A 155 10.30 -2.97 -15.03
C GLN A 155 10.28 -2.15 -16.33
N ASN A 156 10.17 -2.81 -17.48
CA ASN A 156 10.11 -2.13 -18.77
C ASN A 156 8.94 -1.13 -18.84
N ARG A 157 7.76 -1.54 -18.34
CA ARG A 157 6.56 -0.72 -18.37
C ARG A 157 6.61 0.42 -17.37
N LEU A 158 7.22 0.17 -16.21
CA LEU A 158 7.43 1.19 -15.18
C LEU A 158 8.40 2.24 -15.70
N LEU A 159 9.48 1.85 -16.37
CA LEU A 159 10.50 2.74 -16.90
C LEU A 159 10.12 3.43 -18.22
N GLU A 160 8.86 3.35 -18.67
CA GLU A 160 8.32 4.17 -19.76
C GLU A 160 7.56 5.38 -19.17
N PRO A 161 8.19 6.56 -18.99
CA PRO A 161 7.64 7.66 -18.21
C PRO A 161 6.28 8.16 -18.68
N LYS A 162 6.05 8.07 -20.00
CA LYS A 162 4.87 8.62 -20.69
C LYS A 162 3.68 7.66 -20.71
N SER A 163 3.87 6.38 -20.40
CA SER A 163 2.85 5.32 -20.52
C SER A 163 2.64 4.52 -19.24
N ALA A 164 3.54 4.63 -18.26
CA ALA A 164 3.48 3.93 -16.98
C ALA A 164 2.14 4.20 -16.26
N PRO A 165 1.34 3.15 -15.97
CA PRO A 165 0.09 3.32 -15.24
C PRO A 165 0.33 3.89 -13.83
N PRO A 166 -0.44 4.89 -13.37
CA PRO A 166 -0.28 5.43 -12.02
C PRO A 166 -0.32 4.39 -10.89
N GLU A 167 -1.16 3.36 -11.02
CA GLU A 167 -1.23 2.28 -10.03
C GLU A 167 0.00 1.36 -10.03
N LEU A 168 0.67 1.20 -11.17
CA LEU A 168 1.95 0.48 -11.24
C LEU A 168 3.03 1.26 -10.48
N ILE A 169 3.09 2.57 -10.68
CA ILE A 169 4.03 3.46 -9.97
C ILE A 169 3.78 3.42 -8.45
N ARG A 170 2.51 3.51 -8.04
CA ARG A 170 2.13 3.44 -6.62
C ARG A 170 2.42 2.06 -6.01
N MET A 171 2.26 0.97 -6.76
CA MET A 171 2.64 -0.37 -6.33
C MET A 171 4.14 -0.45 -6.08
N ALA A 172 4.96 -0.01 -7.04
CA ALA A 172 6.42 0.00 -6.90
C ALA A 172 6.88 0.82 -5.69
N GLY A 173 6.25 1.97 -5.43
CA GLY A 173 6.54 2.78 -4.24
C GLY A 173 6.22 2.09 -2.91
N ALA A 174 5.23 1.18 -2.87
CA ALA A 174 4.83 0.47 -1.65
C ALA A 174 5.76 -0.69 -1.27
N PHE A 175 6.69 -1.08 -2.14
CA PHE A 175 7.63 -2.18 -1.93
C PHE A 175 8.82 -1.75 -1.08
N GLU A 176 8.67 -1.85 0.24
CA GLU A 176 9.72 -1.46 1.18
C GLU A 176 10.86 -2.47 1.32
N ARG A 177 10.63 -3.76 1.01
CA ARG A 177 11.55 -4.89 1.26
C ARG A 177 12.48 -5.19 0.08
N LEU A 178 12.52 -4.32 -0.93
CA LEU A 178 13.47 -4.43 -2.04
C LEU A 178 14.92 -4.40 -1.52
N GLY A 179 15.82 -5.11 -2.20
CA GLY A 179 17.25 -4.98 -1.93
C GLY A 179 17.75 -3.55 -2.09
N GLN A 180 18.77 -3.18 -1.30
CA GLN A 180 19.33 -1.82 -1.27
C GLN A 180 19.71 -1.30 -2.67
N GLU A 181 20.40 -2.12 -3.47
CA GLU A 181 20.82 -1.76 -4.83
C GLU A 181 19.62 -1.54 -5.77
N GLN A 182 18.67 -2.48 -5.80
CA GLN A 182 17.48 -2.37 -6.64
C GLN A 182 16.58 -1.19 -6.23
N LYS A 183 16.46 -0.93 -4.92
CA LYS A 183 15.71 0.20 -4.38
C LYS A 183 16.37 1.53 -4.73
N ALA A 184 17.70 1.62 -4.65
CA ALA A 184 18.47 2.78 -5.08
C ALA A 184 18.29 3.05 -6.59
N ALA A 185 18.47 2.02 -7.43
CA ALA A 185 18.27 2.15 -8.87
C ALA A 185 16.84 2.57 -9.23
N LEU A 186 15.84 2.05 -8.51
CA LEU A 186 14.44 2.45 -8.67
C LEU A 186 14.22 3.92 -8.32
N VAL A 187 14.79 4.40 -7.20
CA VAL A 187 14.73 5.81 -6.79
C VAL A 187 15.35 6.72 -7.85
N GLU A 188 16.54 6.39 -8.35
CA GLU A 188 17.24 7.18 -9.36
C GLU A 188 16.46 7.26 -10.68
N ALA A 189 15.91 6.14 -11.13
CA ALA A 189 15.09 6.09 -12.34
C ALA A 189 13.78 6.89 -12.20
N MET A 190 13.10 6.76 -11.05
CA MET A 190 11.90 7.55 -10.74
C MET A 190 12.22 9.05 -10.64
N LEU A 191 13.36 9.41 -10.04
CA LEU A 191 13.80 10.80 -9.93
C LEU A 191 14.06 11.42 -11.31
N THR A 192 14.77 10.70 -12.18
CA THR A 192 15.00 11.11 -13.57
C THR A 192 13.67 11.39 -14.28
N THR A 193 12.72 10.46 -14.14
CA THR A 193 11.36 10.61 -14.69
C THR A 193 10.64 11.85 -14.16
N VAL A 194 10.70 12.11 -12.84
CA VAL A 194 10.08 13.31 -12.24
C VAL A 194 10.68 14.59 -12.81
N VAL A 195 12.01 14.65 -12.96
CA VAL A 195 12.70 15.82 -13.51
C VAL A 195 12.27 16.08 -14.96
N GLU A 196 12.21 15.05 -15.79
CA GLU A 196 11.74 15.16 -17.18
C GLU A 196 10.29 15.64 -17.26
N LEU A 197 9.38 15.00 -16.51
CA LEU A 197 7.96 15.37 -16.50
C LEU A 197 7.74 16.78 -15.96
N ALA A 198 8.48 17.19 -14.91
CA ALA A 198 8.39 18.52 -14.36
C ALA A 198 8.87 19.59 -15.36
N ALA A 199 9.96 19.33 -16.08
CA ALA A 199 10.46 20.22 -17.13
C ALA A 199 9.45 20.37 -18.29
N GLU A 200 8.80 19.28 -18.69
CA GLU A 200 7.71 19.28 -19.68
C GLU A 200 6.37 19.80 -19.13
N GLN A 201 6.31 20.21 -17.86
CA GLN A 201 5.08 20.63 -17.20
C GLN A 201 3.95 19.57 -17.26
N LYS A 202 4.29 18.29 -17.14
CA LYS A 202 3.34 17.17 -17.03
C LYS A 202 3.05 16.79 -15.58
N ASP A 203 2.00 15.98 -15.39
CA ASP A 203 1.68 15.40 -14.08
C ASP A 203 2.76 14.40 -13.65
N CYS A 204 3.27 14.56 -12.44
CA CYS A 204 4.25 13.66 -11.83
C CYS A 204 3.88 13.27 -10.38
N ALA A 205 2.64 13.51 -9.95
CA ALA A 205 2.21 13.30 -8.56
C ALA A 205 2.39 11.85 -8.09
N ALA A 206 2.05 10.86 -8.93
CA ALA A 206 2.22 9.45 -8.59
C ALA A 206 3.69 9.06 -8.34
N TRP A 207 4.61 9.66 -9.10
CA TRP A 207 6.05 9.42 -8.97
C TRP A 207 6.63 10.07 -7.71
N LEU A 208 6.23 11.32 -7.42
CA LEU A 208 6.60 12.01 -6.18
C LEU A 208 6.12 11.24 -4.95
N ALA A 209 4.88 10.74 -4.98
CA ALA A 209 4.33 9.91 -3.90
C ALA A 209 5.11 8.59 -3.73
N ALA A 210 5.48 7.92 -4.82
CA ALA A 210 6.28 6.70 -4.79
C ALA A 210 7.69 6.95 -4.24
N LEU A 211 8.38 7.99 -4.70
CA LEU A 211 9.67 8.42 -4.13
C LEU A 211 9.57 8.69 -2.64
N GLY A 212 8.48 9.32 -2.19
CA GLY A 212 8.26 9.57 -0.76
C GLY A 212 8.15 8.31 0.09
N LEU A 213 7.67 7.19 -0.48
CA LEU A 213 7.65 5.90 0.19
C LEU A 213 9.03 5.21 0.14
N LEU A 214 9.70 5.24 -1.01
CA LEU A 214 11.00 4.59 -1.19
C LEU A 214 12.11 5.27 -0.37
N LEU A 215 12.05 6.59 -0.21
CA LEU A 215 13.00 7.39 0.58
C LEU A 215 12.63 7.48 2.07
N ASN A 216 11.54 6.84 2.50
CA ASN A 216 11.03 6.95 3.85
C ASN A 216 12.03 6.44 4.90
N ARG A 217 12.27 7.23 5.95
CA ARG A 217 13.20 6.87 7.05
C ARG A 217 12.58 5.96 8.10
N THR A 218 11.26 5.83 8.11
CA THR A 218 10.52 4.93 9.01
C THR A 218 9.61 4.03 8.19
N PRO A 219 10.15 2.97 7.55
CA PRO A 219 9.35 2.01 6.79
C PRO A 219 8.20 1.46 7.63
N PHE A 220 7.07 1.14 6.98
CA PHE A 220 5.85 0.74 7.68
C PHE A 220 5.78 -0.76 7.96
N HIS A 221 6.37 -1.57 7.07
CA HIS A 221 6.29 -3.04 7.08
C HIS A 221 7.64 -3.73 6.84
N ALA A 222 8.71 -2.96 6.69
CA ALA A 222 10.10 -3.41 6.69
C ALA A 222 10.89 -2.80 7.86
N GLY A 223 12.09 -3.30 8.13
CA GLY A 223 13.00 -2.73 9.12
C GLY A 223 13.94 -1.66 8.56
N PRO A 224 14.75 -1.01 9.42
CA PRO A 224 15.67 0.06 9.07
C PRO A 224 16.75 -0.39 8.09
N GLU A 225 17.03 -1.69 7.98
CA GLU A 225 17.97 -2.26 7.01
C GLU A 225 17.58 -2.01 5.55
N THR A 226 16.30 -1.67 5.31
CA THR A 226 15.77 -1.35 3.98
C THR A 226 15.76 0.16 3.69
N VAL A 227 16.13 0.99 4.66
CA VAL A 227 16.24 2.44 4.46
C VAL A 227 17.45 2.71 3.58
N VAL A 228 17.21 3.43 2.49
CA VAL A 228 18.26 3.77 1.51
C VAL A 228 19.28 4.76 2.09
N PRO A 229 20.49 4.89 1.54
CA PRO A 229 21.48 5.86 2.03
C PRO A 229 20.96 7.32 2.07
N PRO A 230 21.47 8.15 3.00
CA PRO A 230 21.22 9.60 3.03
C PRO A 230 21.47 10.32 1.70
N ASP A 231 22.51 9.93 0.98
CA ASP A 231 22.96 10.54 -0.29
C ASP A 231 21.85 10.61 -1.35
N LEU A 232 20.96 9.61 -1.41
CA LEU A 232 19.82 9.61 -2.33
C LEU A 232 18.80 10.70 -2.01
N VAL A 233 18.66 11.08 -0.74
CA VAL A 233 17.81 12.21 -0.34
C VAL A 233 18.47 13.53 -0.67
N GLU A 234 19.80 13.62 -0.61
CA GLU A 234 20.54 14.81 -1.05
C GLU A 234 20.37 15.02 -2.56
N ALA A 235 20.59 13.97 -3.35
CA ALA A 235 20.39 14.00 -4.80
C ALA A 235 18.95 14.37 -5.17
N THR A 236 17.96 13.79 -4.46
CA THR A 236 16.54 14.10 -4.66
C THR A 236 16.23 15.56 -4.30
N TRP A 237 16.80 16.07 -3.20
CA TRP A 237 16.68 17.48 -2.83
C TRP A 237 17.24 18.40 -3.91
N ASP A 238 18.45 18.15 -4.39
CA ASP A 238 19.07 19.01 -5.40
C ASP A 238 18.30 19.05 -6.72
N ALA A 239 17.75 17.91 -7.13
CA ALA A 239 16.89 17.83 -8.31
C ALA A 239 15.56 18.59 -8.14
N LEU A 240 14.91 18.49 -6.97
CA LEU A 240 13.51 18.93 -6.80
C LEU A 240 13.35 20.26 -6.04
N ARG A 241 14.40 20.80 -5.40
CA ARG A 241 14.32 22.02 -4.57
C ARG A 241 13.97 23.29 -5.34
N ARG A 242 14.05 23.30 -6.67
CA ARG A 242 13.66 24.45 -7.49
C ARG A 242 12.17 24.44 -7.86
N LEU A 243 11.48 23.33 -7.68
CA LEU A 243 10.05 23.23 -7.91
C LEU A 243 9.28 24.05 -6.87
N ASP A 244 8.14 24.60 -7.30
CA ASP A 244 7.21 25.29 -6.41
C ASP A 244 6.31 24.28 -5.72
N TRP A 245 6.63 23.92 -4.48
CA TRP A 245 5.87 22.93 -3.72
C TRP A 245 4.55 23.48 -3.17
N ALA A 246 4.26 24.78 -3.30
CA ALA A 246 2.95 25.33 -2.97
C ALA A 246 1.95 25.17 -4.14
N SER A 247 2.46 24.89 -5.36
CA SER A 247 1.62 24.57 -6.50
C SER A 247 0.98 23.19 -6.31
N PRO A 248 -0.34 23.02 -6.60
CA PRO A 248 -1.01 21.71 -6.54
C PRO A 248 -0.32 20.61 -7.35
N LYS A 249 0.45 21.00 -8.39
CA LYS A 249 1.18 20.08 -9.24
C LYS A 249 2.34 19.36 -8.54
N PHE A 250 3.00 20.04 -7.61
CA PHE A 250 4.19 19.54 -6.93
C PHE A 250 3.96 19.40 -5.41
N GLU A 251 2.71 19.49 -4.95
CA GLU A 251 2.34 19.39 -3.55
C GLU A 251 2.82 18.07 -2.92
N GLU A 252 2.85 16.97 -3.68
CA GLU A 252 3.36 15.67 -3.22
C GLU A 252 4.84 15.70 -2.83
N ALA A 253 5.63 16.68 -3.31
CA ALA A 253 7.00 16.88 -2.84
C ALA A 253 7.03 17.21 -1.34
N GLN A 254 6.00 17.86 -0.80
CA GLN A 254 5.90 18.14 0.63
C GLN A 254 5.87 16.84 1.44
N THR A 255 5.01 15.89 1.04
CA THR A 255 4.88 14.58 1.69
C THR A 255 6.16 13.74 1.52
N LEU A 256 6.76 13.77 0.32
CA LEU A 256 8.04 13.12 0.03
C LEU A 256 9.10 13.58 1.04
N PHE A 257 9.35 14.88 1.15
CA PHE A 257 10.42 15.40 2.00
C PHE A 257 10.11 15.31 3.50
N LEU A 258 8.83 15.31 3.90
CA LEU A 258 8.44 15.01 5.28
C LEU A 258 8.82 13.59 5.72
N ARG A 259 8.87 12.64 4.77
CA ARG A 259 9.29 11.24 5.02
C ARG A 259 10.79 11.08 4.87
N ALA A 260 11.35 11.61 3.79
CA ALA A 260 12.75 11.44 3.41
C ALA A 260 13.75 12.13 4.35
N ALA A 261 13.35 13.23 4.98
CA ALA A 261 14.19 14.00 5.90
C ALA A 261 13.81 13.85 7.37
N ARG A 262 12.87 12.93 7.70
CA ARG A 262 12.49 12.65 9.08
C ARG A 262 13.72 12.23 9.88
N ALA A 263 13.88 12.82 11.07
CA ALA A 263 14.89 12.38 12.03
C ALA A 263 14.45 11.07 12.69
N VAL A 264 15.34 10.09 12.70
CA VAL A 264 15.19 8.80 13.38
C VAL A 264 16.32 8.59 14.40
N ASP A 265 16.14 7.62 15.29
CA ASP A 265 17.09 7.37 16.39
C ASP A 265 18.48 6.96 15.91
N ASP A 266 18.58 6.17 14.84
CA ASP A 266 19.87 5.81 14.24
C ASP A 266 20.42 6.97 13.39
N PRO A 267 21.51 7.66 13.84
CA PRO A 267 22.03 8.81 13.13
C PRO A 267 22.57 8.49 11.73
N ARG A 268 22.94 7.23 11.47
CA ARG A 268 23.48 6.80 10.17
C ARG A 268 22.43 6.82 9.06
N LEU A 269 21.15 6.72 9.44
CA LEU A 269 20.03 6.75 8.50
C LEU A 269 19.54 8.18 8.22
N ASN A 270 19.99 9.16 9.01
CA ASN A 270 19.55 10.54 8.90
C ASN A 270 20.35 11.30 7.84
N PRO A 271 19.69 12.10 6.98
CA PRO A 271 20.38 13.13 6.22
C PRO A 271 21.08 14.15 7.13
N PRO A 272 22.13 14.83 6.64
CA PRO A 272 22.83 15.85 7.39
C PRO A 272 21.87 16.88 7.99
N ARG A 273 22.15 17.32 9.22
CA ARG A 273 21.27 18.24 9.94
C ARG A 273 21.03 19.54 9.15
N SER A 274 22.05 20.08 8.50
CA SER A 274 21.96 21.27 7.64
C SER A 274 20.97 21.08 6.48
N LEU A 275 20.96 19.90 5.86
CA LEU A 275 20.02 19.55 4.81
C LEU A 275 18.59 19.43 5.38
N ARG A 276 18.42 18.74 6.51
CA ARG A 276 17.11 18.63 7.17
C ARG A 276 16.51 19.99 7.53
N GLU A 277 17.32 20.92 8.04
CA GLU A 277 16.88 22.30 8.33
C GLU A 277 16.50 23.06 7.04
N SER A 278 17.27 22.89 5.97
CA SER A 278 16.98 23.50 4.66
C SER A 278 15.65 23.01 4.08
N ILE A 279 15.42 21.70 4.19
CA ILE A 279 14.17 21.07 3.77
C ILE A 279 13.00 21.57 4.63
N ALA A 280 13.15 21.60 5.96
CA ALA A 280 12.12 22.10 6.86
C ALA A 280 11.73 23.55 6.54
N GLY A 281 12.72 24.42 6.33
CA GLY A 281 12.48 25.81 5.96
C GLY A 281 11.78 25.96 4.61
N LYS A 282 12.07 25.11 3.61
CA LYS A 282 11.36 25.13 2.33
C LYS A 282 9.93 24.62 2.47
N LEU A 283 9.70 23.55 3.23
CA LEU A 283 8.36 23.02 3.51
C LEU A 283 7.47 24.08 4.17
N GLU A 284 7.99 24.78 5.18
CA GLU A 284 7.28 25.86 5.87
C GLU A 284 6.93 27.02 4.91
N LYS A 285 7.87 27.43 4.05
CA LYS A 285 7.62 28.43 3.01
C LYS A 285 6.59 27.99 1.97
N SER A 286 6.42 26.69 1.78
CA SER A 286 5.42 26.11 0.87
C SER A 286 4.08 25.82 1.56
N GLY A 287 3.88 26.27 2.81
CA GLY A 287 2.61 26.18 3.52
C GLY A 287 2.48 25.00 4.48
N VAL A 288 3.52 24.18 4.66
CA VAL A 288 3.51 23.10 5.66
C VAL A 288 3.62 23.69 7.06
N PRO A 289 2.70 23.37 8.00
CA PRO A 289 2.79 23.88 9.37
C PRO A 289 4.08 23.44 10.09
N ALA A 290 4.66 24.34 10.89
CA ALA A 290 5.89 24.08 11.66
C ALA A 290 5.77 22.84 12.57
N ALA A 291 4.57 22.56 13.09
CA ALA A 291 4.29 21.35 13.87
C ALA A 291 4.54 20.05 13.07
N ARG A 292 4.33 20.06 11.74
CA ARG A 292 4.64 18.91 10.88
C ARG A 292 6.13 18.81 10.58
N THR A 293 6.84 19.93 10.38
CA THR A 293 8.28 19.95 10.08
C THR A 293 9.18 19.72 11.29
N MET A 294 8.65 19.82 12.52
CA MET A 294 9.38 19.47 13.75
C MET A 294 10.03 18.08 13.69
N ARG A 295 9.39 17.11 13.03
CA ARG A 295 9.91 15.74 12.82
C ARG A 295 11.19 15.67 11.98
N LEU A 296 11.57 16.75 11.30
CA LEU A 296 12.84 16.84 10.56
C LEU A 296 13.96 17.36 11.46
N ARG A 297 13.64 18.01 12.58
CA ARG A 297 14.62 18.62 13.51
C ARG A 297 14.90 17.69 14.68
N GLU A 298 13.85 17.08 15.20
CA GLU A 298 13.86 16.23 16.39
C GLU A 298 13.27 14.86 16.08
N VAL A 299 13.74 13.85 16.80
CA VAL A 299 13.15 12.51 16.72
C VAL A 299 11.80 12.54 17.41
N VAL A 300 10.75 12.29 16.62
CA VAL A 300 9.37 12.20 17.11
C VAL A 300 8.92 10.74 16.92
N PRO A 301 8.21 10.12 17.88
CA PRO A 301 7.63 8.80 17.66
C PRO A 301 6.66 8.80 16.47
N VAL A 302 6.62 7.70 15.72
CA VAL A 302 5.63 7.52 14.65
C VAL A 302 4.28 7.21 15.30
N GLN A 303 3.30 8.08 15.14
CA GLN A 303 1.96 7.84 15.67
C GLN A 303 1.19 6.84 14.80
N GLN A 304 0.27 6.08 15.40
CA GLN A 304 -0.56 5.12 14.66
C GLN A 304 -1.41 5.80 13.57
N ALA A 305 -1.86 7.04 13.79
CA ALA A 305 -2.56 7.85 12.78
C ALA A 305 -1.69 8.14 11.54
N ASP A 306 -0.37 8.30 11.72
CA ASP A 306 0.58 8.49 10.61
C ASP A 306 0.70 7.21 9.75
N ARG A 307 0.44 6.01 10.31
CA ARG A 307 0.50 4.71 9.59
C ARG A 307 -0.73 4.45 8.69
N ALA A 308 -1.89 5.03 9.00
CA ALA A 308 -3.15 4.76 8.30
C ALA A 308 -3.27 5.46 6.93
N SER A 309 -2.61 6.60 6.72
CA SER A 309 -2.70 7.39 5.48
C SER A 309 -1.97 6.78 4.28
N LEU A 310 -1.22 5.69 4.47
CA LEU A 310 -0.20 5.22 3.52
C LEU A 310 -0.64 4.06 2.64
N TYR A 311 -1.55 3.23 3.14
CA TYR A 311 -2.11 2.11 2.38
C TYR A 311 -3.14 2.56 1.33
N GLY A 312 -3.29 3.88 1.13
CA GLY A 312 -4.34 4.50 0.30
C GLY A 312 -5.75 4.35 0.87
N GLU A 313 -5.91 3.63 1.98
CA GLU A 313 -7.14 3.35 2.71
C GLU A 313 -6.82 3.08 4.19
N ALA A 314 -7.80 3.27 5.08
CA ALA A 314 -7.64 3.00 6.50
C ALA A 314 -7.32 1.50 6.77
N LEU A 315 -6.38 1.27 7.70
CA LEU A 315 -6.05 -0.07 8.18
C LEU A 315 -7.21 -0.66 8.99
N PRO A 316 -7.50 -1.97 8.82
CA PRO A 316 -8.47 -2.66 9.66
C PRO A 316 -8.15 -2.54 11.16
N PRO A 317 -9.14 -2.32 12.04
CA PRO A 317 -8.93 -2.35 13.48
C PRO A 317 -8.52 -3.76 13.95
N GLY A 318 -7.71 -3.80 15.02
CA GLY A 318 -7.29 -5.06 15.66
C GLY A 318 -6.14 -5.79 14.97
N LEU A 319 -5.42 -5.14 14.04
CA LEU A 319 -4.18 -5.69 13.49
C LEU A 319 -3.04 -5.57 14.49
N ILE A 320 -2.28 -6.66 14.64
CA ILE A 320 -1.01 -6.66 15.36
C ILE A 320 0.06 -6.18 14.40
N LEU A 321 0.42 -4.91 14.49
CA LEU A 321 1.58 -4.38 13.77
C LEU A 321 2.79 -4.77 14.60
N GLY A 322 3.69 -5.59 14.05
CA GLY A 322 5.02 -5.73 14.64
C GLY A 322 5.63 -4.34 14.78
N ASP A 323 6.23 -4.06 15.93
CA ASP A 323 7.21 -2.98 15.98
C ASP A 323 8.23 -3.33 14.90
N GLY A 324 8.40 -2.44 13.92
CA GLY A 324 9.49 -2.59 12.98
C GLY A 324 10.74 -2.68 13.82
N GLY A 325 11.35 -3.88 13.87
CA GLY A 325 12.69 -4.04 14.42
C GLY A 325 13.65 -3.17 13.64
#